data_AF-Q0W2D0-F1
#
_entry.id   AF-Q0W2D0-F1
#
_cell.length_a   1.000
_cell.length_b   1.000
_cell.length_c   1.000
_cell.angle_alpha   90.00
_cell.angle_beta   90.00
_cell.angle_gamma   90.00
#
_symmetry.space_group_name_H-M   'P 1'
#
loop_
_entity.id
_entity.type
_entity.pdbx_description
1 polymer ?
#
loop_
_entity_poly.entity_id
_entity_poly.type
_entity_poly.pdbx_seq_one_letter_code
_entity_poly.pdbx_strand_id
1 'polypeptide(L)'
;MTPVPQKSLVRDESLQQYNRFSVEDFAAFWKYAFQKRRIGLLIYPAVCLVLLLGYYQLVQYYTGNVLSVDALVVSVLTVGLFALFFIYLPSMPGEYQYRFNGKLREDLAPGEIRQLLMDLLAKSLEQASVILTVLLAACVTIYPAAKGLMLPDFWAWVLVGGTGINIYLLSLVIVSLGKFNREHLSKTFIVEEYHRYTSLDNYKKLLTILGIVDLVGIIILVATQLSGL
;
A
#
# COMPACT_ATOMS: atom_id res chain seq x y z
N MET A 1 16.91 49.83 -18.14
CA MET A 1 16.42 48.64 -17.41
C MET A 1 15.25 48.09 -18.18
N THR A 2 15.48 47.05 -18.97
CA THR A 2 14.42 46.32 -19.65
C THR A 2 13.68 45.48 -18.61
N PRO A 3 12.35 45.62 -18.46
CA PRO A 3 11.62 44.79 -17.53
C PRO A 3 11.66 43.33 -18.02
N VAL A 4 12.13 42.44 -17.16
CA VAL A 4 12.06 41.00 -17.34
C VAL A 4 10.57 40.63 -17.44
N PRO A 5 10.11 39.94 -18.49
CA PRO A 5 8.73 39.51 -18.55
C PRO A 5 8.47 38.53 -17.41
N GLN A 6 7.59 38.91 -16.49
CA GLN A 6 6.93 37.96 -15.60
C GLN A 6 6.35 36.87 -16.50
N LYS A 7 6.94 35.66 -16.46
CA LYS A 7 6.21 34.45 -16.82
C LYS A 7 4.98 34.46 -15.94
N SER A 8 3.87 34.93 -16.51
CA SER A 8 2.58 34.85 -15.89
C SER A 8 2.43 33.39 -15.47
N LEU A 9 2.20 33.22 -14.18
CA LEU A 9 1.55 32.05 -13.64
C LEU A 9 0.21 31.91 -14.35
N VAL A 10 0.22 31.37 -15.55
CA VAL A 10 -0.90 30.57 -16.05
C VAL A 10 -0.83 29.29 -15.23
N ARG A 11 -1.15 29.41 -13.94
CA ARG A 11 -1.74 28.29 -13.19
C ARG A 11 -3.07 28.09 -13.87
N ASP A 12 -3.04 27.26 -14.90
CA ASP A 12 -4.18 26.72 -15.60
C ASP A 12 -5.35 26.54 -14.62
N GLU A 13 -6.36 27.40 -14.70
CA GLU A 13 -7.59 27.28 -13.89
C GLU A 13 -8.29 25.93 -14.20
N SER A 14 -7.97 25.34 -15.36
CA SER A 14 -8.31 23.97 -15.76
C SER A 14 -7.75 22.87 -14.84
N LEU A 15 -6.67 23.14 -14.10
CA LEU A 15 -6.07 22.21 -13.14
C LEU A 15 -6.74 22.27 -11.75
N GLN A 16 -7.48 23.33 -11.41
CA GLN A 16 -8.14 23.45 -10.09
C GLN A 16 -9.46 22.69 -9.98
N GLN A 17 -10.05 22.28 -11.10
CA GLN A 17 -11.33 21.57 -11.13
C GLN A 17 -11.16 20.07 -11.45
N TYR A 18 -10.07 19.46 -10.97
CA TYR A 18 -9.87 18.02 -11.13
C TYR A 18 -10.71 17.26 -10.09
N ASN A 19 -11.80 16.62 -10.53
CA ASN A 19 -12.56 15.71 -9.69
C ASN A 19 -11.66 14.53 -9.31
N ARG A 20 -11.41 14.35 -8.00
CA ARG A 20 -10.52 13.31 -7.43
C ARG A 20 -10.92 11.87 -7.77
N PHE A 21 -12.09 11.67 -8.36
CA PHE A 21 -12.59 10.39 -8.83
C PHE A 21 -13.16 10.56 -10.24
N SER A 22 -12.48 10.01 -11.25
CA SER A 22 -12.94 10.04 -12.64
C SER A 22 -13.33 8.64 -13.11
N VAL A 23 -14.61 8.48 -13.49
CA VAL A 23 -15.13 7.25 -14.09
C VAL A 23 -14.45 6.96 -15.43
N GLU A 24 -14.04 8.01 -16.15
CA GLU A 24 -13.32 7.89 -17.42
C GLU A 24 -11.93 7.30 -17.21
N ASP A 25 -11.21 7.72 -16.16
CA ASP A 25 -9.90 7.14 -15.82
C ASP A 25 -10.02 5.71 -15.30
N PHE A 26 -11.07 5.42 -14.51
CA PHE A 26 -11.38 4.06 -14.09
C PHE A 26 -11.60 3.14 -15.30
N ALA A 27 -12.45 3.55 -16.25
CA ALA A 27 -12.71 2.78 -17.46
C ALA A 27 -11.46 2.65 -18.34
N ALA A 28 -10.66 3.71 -18.46
CA ALA A 28 -9.41 3.71 -19.22
C ALA A 28 -8.39 2.74 -18.62
N PHE A 29 -8.23 2.71 -17.30
CA PHE A 29 -7.35 1.78 -16.61
C PHE A 29 -7.76 0.33 -16.84
N TRP A 30 -9.05 0.00 -16.68
CA TRP A 30 -9.50 -1.37 -16.88
C TRP A 30 -9.39 -1.80 -18.34
N LYS A 31 -9.74 -0.92 -19.30
CA LYS A 31 -9.50 -1.17 -20.73
C LYS A 31 -8.02 -1.45 -21.01
N TYR A 32 -7.12 -0.65 -20.41
CA TYR A 32 -5.68 -0.87 -20.49
C TYR A 32 -5.26 -2.24 -19.93
N ALA A 33 -5.72 -2.57 -18.72
CA ALA A 33 -5.42 -3.84 -18.06
C ALA A 33 -5.87 -5.05 -18.89
N PHE A 34 -7.08 -4.99 -19.47
CA PHE A 34 -7.59 -6.03 -20.37
C PHE A 34 -6.77 -6.14 -21.66
N GLN A 35 -6.44 -5.00 -22.30
CA GLN A 35 -5.64 -4.98 -23.53
C GLN A 35 -4.23 -5.55 -23.32
N LYS A 36 -3.61 -5.26 -22.18
CA LYS A 36 -2.29 -5.77 -21.80
C LYS A 36 -2.34 -7.18 -21.18
N ARG A 37 -3.50 -7.83 -21.17
CA ARG A 37 -3.74 -9.17 -20.60
C ARG A 37 -3.25 -9.29 -19.16
N ARG A 38 -3.41 -8.23 -18.35
CA ARG A 38 -3.05 -8.21 -16.93
C ARG A 38 -4.10 -8.90 -16.07
N ILE A 39 -4.44 -10.14 -16.42
CA ILE A 39 -5.41 -10.98 -15.69
C ILE A 39 -4.92 -11.22 -14.25
N GLY A 40 -3.60 -11.17 -14.03
CA GLY A 40 -2.99 -11.18 -12.71
C GLY A 40 -3.64 -10.22 -11.72
N LEU A 41 -4.08 -9.04 -12.16
CA LEU A 41 -4.74 -8.06 -11.28
C LEU A 41 -5.97 -8.63 -10.56
N LEU A 42 -6.74 -9.52 -11.20
CA LEU A 42 -7.91 -10.15 -10.59
C LEU A 42 -7.58 -11.48 -9.91
N ILE A 43 -6.60 -12.22 -10.45
CA ILE A 43 -6.18 -13.51 -9.89
C ILE A 43 -5.46 -13.31 -8.55
N TYR A 44 -4.60 -12.30 -8.43
CA TYR A 44 -3.81 -12.06 -7.21
C TYR A 44 -4.69 -11.89 -5.96
N PRO A 45 -5.70 -11.01 -5.94
CA PRO A 45 -6.62 -10.89 -4.81
C PRO A 45 -7.39 -12.17 -4.51
N ALA A 46 -7.83 -12.90 -5.55
CA ALA A 46 -8.56 -14.15 -5.38
C ALA A 46 -7.69 -15.24 -4.73
N VAL A 47 -6.46 -15.43 -5.22
CA VAL A 47 -5.49 -16.36 -4.62
C VAL A 47 -5.15 -15.94 -3.19
N CYS A 48 -4.92 -14.65 -2.97
CA CYS A 48 -4.66 -14.09 -1.65
C CYS A 48 -5.80 -14.36 -0.67
N LEU A 49 -7.05 -14.16 -1.09
CA LEU A 49 -8.23 -14.44 -0.30
C LEU A 49 -8.33 -15.93 0.06
N VAL A 50 -8.15 -16.83 -0.91
CA VAL A 50 -8.17 -18.27 -0.67
C VAL A 50 -7.09 -18.68 0.33
N LEU A 51 -5.87 -18.18 0.16
CA LEU A 51 -4.76 -18.45 1.09
C LEU A 51 -5.04 -17.89 2.49
N LEU A 52 -5.58 -16.68 2.60
CA LEU A 52 -5.92 -16.07 3.88
C LEU A 52 -7.01 -16.85 4.61
N LEU A 53 -8.05 -17.30 3.90
CA LEU A 53 -9.12 -18.11 4.48
C LEU A 53 -8.63 -19.49 4.91
N GLY A 54 -7.81 -20.15 4.08
CA GLY A 54 -7.17 -21.40 4.45
C GLY A 54 -6.26 -21.25 5.68
N TYR A 55 -5.49 -20.16 5.74
CA TYR A 55 -4.64 -19.85 6.89
C TYR A 55 -5.45 -19.55 8.15
N TYR A 56 -6.51 -18.75 8.04
CA TYR A 56 -7.42 -18.46 9.15
C TYR A 56 -8.07 -19.74 9.70
N GLN A 57 -8.55 -20.64 8.84
CA GLN A 57 -9.10 -21.94 9.26
C GLN A 57 -8.06 -22.78 9.99
N LEU A 58 -6.83 -22.80 9.49
CA LEU A 58 -5.72 -23.48 10.13
C LEU A 58 -5.42 -22.90 11.52
N VAL A 59 -5.40 -21.57 11.66
CA VAL A 59 -5.21 -20.90 12.95
C VAL A 59 -6.37 -21.22 13.92
N GLN A 60 -7.62 -21.18 13.48
CA GLN A 60 -8.77 -21.55 14.31
C GLN A 60 -8.68 -23.00 14.82
N TYR A 61 -8.29 -23.92 13.93
CA TYR A 61 -8.09 -25.32 14.28
C TYR A 61 -7.02 -25.50 15.36
N TYR A 62 -5.85 -24.87 15.21
CA TYR A 62 -4.74 -25.02 16.17
C TYR A 62 -4.93 -24.22 17.47
N THR A 63 -5.70 -23.13 17.44
CA THR A 63 -5.93 -22.28 18.62
C THR A 63 -7.21 -22.65 19.36
N GLY A 64 -8.00 -23.61 18.87
CA GLY A 64 -9.23 -24.04 19.55
C GLY A 64 -10.35 -22.99 19.49
N ASN A 65 -10.49 -22.28 18.37
CA ASN A 65 -11.49 -21.24 18.15
C ASN A 65 -11.35 -19.99 19.03
N VAL A 66 -10.11 -19.58 19.35
CA VAL A 66 -9.85 -18.34 20.13
C VAL A 66 -10.27 -17.08 19.38
N LEU A 67 -10.28 -17.10 18.04
CA LEU A 67 -10.88 -16.01 17.27
C LEU A 67 -12.41 -16.19 17.32
N SER A 68 -13.09 -15.33 18.05
CA SER A 68 -14.57 -15.30 18.11
C SER A 68 -15.22 -14.76 16.82
N VAL A 69 -14.42 -14.27 15.88
CA VAL A 69 -14.88 -13.64 14.64
C VAL A 69 -15.11 -14.71 13.59
N ASP A 70 -16.30 -14.79 13.02
CA ASP A 70 -16.66 -15.73 11.94
C ASP A 70 -15.81 -15.55 10.68
N ALA A 71 -15.42 -16.66 10.03
CA ALA A 71 -14.74 -16.68 8.73
C ALA A 71 -15.50 -15.86 7.66
N LEU A 72 -16.83 -15.82 7.72
CA LEU A 72 -17.65 -15.03 6.82
C LEU A 72 -17.41 -13.53 7.02
N VAL A 73 -17.27 -13.07 8.26
CA VAL A 73 -16.96 -11.66 8.57
C VAL A 73 -15.56 -11.30 8.07
N VAL A 74 -14.57 -12.18 8.29
CA VAL A 74 -13.21 -11.99 7.76
C VAL A 74 -13.21 -11.93 6.23
N SER A 75 -14.00 -12.78 5.57
CA SER A 75 -14.15 -12.80 4.11
C SER A 75 -14.75 -11.48 3.59
N VAL A 76 -15.86 -11.02 4.19
CA VAL A 76 -16.56 -9.80 3.78
C VAL A 76 -15.67 -8.57 3.96
N LEU A 77 -14.96 -8.47 5.09
CA LEU A 77 -14.03 -7.36 5.34
C LEU A 77 -12.86 -7.37 4.36
N THR A 78 -12.28 -8.55 4.11
CA THR A 78 -11.16 -8.71 3.18
C THR A 78 -11.59 -8.34 1.76
N VAL A 79 -12.71 -8.87 1.28
CA VAL A 79 -13.27 -8.55 -0.05
C VAL A 79 -13.63 -7.07 -0.14
N GLY A 80 -14.21 -6.48 0.92
CA GLY A 80 -14.54 -5.06 0.98
C GLY A 80 -13.29 -4.17 0.86
N LEU A 81 -12.22 -4.50 1.58
CA LEU A 81 -10.94 -3.79 1.49
C LEU A 81 -10.31 -3.92 0.11
N PHE A 82 -10.28 -5.12 -0.46
CA PHE A 82 -9.83 -5.31 -1.84
C PHE A 82 -10.67 -4.50 -2.83
N ALA A 83 -12.00 -4.56 -2.73
CA ALA A 83 -12.89 -3.80 -3.60
C ALA A 83 -12.60 -2.29 -3.53
N LEU A 84 -12.38 -1.75 -2.32
CA LEU A 84 -11.99 -0.35 -2.15
C LEU A 84 -10.68 -0.04 -2.89
N PHE A 85 -9.64 -0.85 -2.75
CA PHE A 85 -8.37 -0.62 -3.46
C PHE A 85 -8.51 -0.72 -4.99
N PHE A 86 -9.27 -1.71 -5.46
CA PHE A 86 -9.49 -1.97 -6.89
C PHE A 86 -10.48 -1.01 -7.56
N ILE A 87 -11.23 -0.23 -6.78
CA ILE A 87 -12.07 0.87 -7.26
C ILE A 87 -11.32 2.20 -7.16
N TYR A 88 -10.68 2.45 -6.02
CA TYR A 88 -10.05 3.72 -5.69
C TYR A 88 -8.78 3.96 -6.51
N LEU A 89 -7.82 3.04 -6.54
CA LEU A 89 -6.55 3.28 -7.24
C LEU A 89 -6.75 3.50 -8.75
N PRO A 90 -7.55 2.71 -9.48
CA PRO A 90 -7.81 2.94 -10.90
C PRO A 90 -8.47 4.27 -11.24
N SER A 91 -9.09 4.94 -10.27
CA SER A 91 -9.74 6.25 -10.46
C SER A 91 -8.78 7.44 -10.30
N MET A 92 -7.52 7.20 -9.93
CA MET A 92 -6.49 8.22 -9.64
C MET A 92 -5.40 8.49 -10.69
N PRO A 93 -5.31 7.89 -11.89
CA PRO A 93 -4.26 8.20 -12.87
C PRO A 93 -4.04 9.70 -13.13
N GLY A 94 -5.12 10.46 -13.33
CA GLY A 94 -4.97 11.91 -13.51
C GLY A 94 -4.72 12.70 -12.23
N GLU A 95 -5.08 12.17 -11.05
CA GLU A 95 -4.63 12.75 -9.77
C GLU A 95 -3.12 12.59 -9.61
N TYR A 96 -2.55 11.46 -10.02
CA TYR A 96 -1.09 11.28 -10.04
C TYR A 96 -0.43 12.25 -11.02
N GLN A 97 -0.99 12.41 -12.22
CA GLN A 97 -0.46 13.35 -13.21
C GLN A 97 -0.52 14.81 -12.70
N TYR A 98 -1.59 15.18 -11.99
CA TYR A 98 -1.71 16.47 -11.32
C TYR A 98 -0.70 16.64 -10.18
N ARG A 99 -0.62 15.67 -9.26
CA ARG A 99 0.27 15.72 -8.08
C ARG A 99 1.75 15.71 -8.46
N PHE A 100 2.09 15.09 -9.58
CA PHE A 100 3.46 14.99 -10.08
C PHE A 100 3.74 15.95 -11.24
N ASN A 101 2.86 16.92 -11.50
CA ASN A 101 3.12 17.95 -12.50
C ASN A 101 4.42 18.71 -12.16
N GLY A 102 5.32 18.88 -13.13
CA GLY A 102 6.67 19.43 -12.94
C GLY A 102 7.70 18.49 -12.29
N LYS A 103 7.34 17.23 -12.03
CA LYS A 103 8.25 16.18 -11.52
C LYS A 103 8.46 15.02 -12.50
N LEU A 104 7.59 14.96 -13.51
CA LEU A 104 7.66 13.99 -14.59
C LEU A 104 8.69 14.46 -15.63
N ARG A 105 9.27 13.50 -16.35
CA ARG A 105 10.17 13.79 -17.45
C ARG A 105 9.46 14.57 -18.56
N GLU A 106 10.02 15.73 -18.92
CA GLU A 106 9.47 16.62 -19.94
C GLU A 106 9.77 16.16 -21.37
N ASP A 107 10.70 15.22 -21.55
CA ASP A 107 11.11 14.68 -22.85
C ASP A 107 10.19 13.58 -23.40
N LEU A 108 9.18 13.16 -22.62
CA LEU A 108 8.25 12.10 -23.00
C LEU A 108 6.94 12.66 -23.56
N ALA A 109 6.37 11.97 -24.55
CA ALA A 109 5.07 12.35 -25.08
C ALA A 109 3.96 12.13 -24.02
N PRO A 110 2.90 12.96 -23.96
CA PRO A 110 1.83 12.83 -22.97
C PRO A 110 1.17 11.43 -22.93
N GLY A 111 1.07 10.76 -24.08
CA GLY A 111 0.54 9.39 -24.17
C GLY A 111 1.46 8.33 -23.52
N GLU A 112 2.78 8.51 -23.61
CA GLU A 112 3.77 7.61 -23.02
C GLU A 112 3.80 7.74 -21.50
N ILE A 113 3.73 8.98 -20.99
CA ILE A 113 3.61 9.26 -19.56
C ILE A 113 2.36 8.60 -18.98
N ARG A 114 1.20 8.73 -19.65
CA ARG A 114 -0.04 8.11 -19.20
C ARG A 114 0.08 6.59 -19.14
N GLN A 115 0.75 5.98 -20.12
CA GLN A 115 0.97 4.53 -20.13
C GLN A 115 1.90 4.08 -19.00
N LEU A 116 3.00 4.79 -18.75
CA LEU A 116 3.93 4.52 -17.63
C LEU A 116 3.22 4.63 -16.27
N LEU A 117 2.33 5.62 -16.11
CA LEU A 117 1.53 5.77 -14.90
C LEU A 117 0.53 4.60 -14.73
N MET A 118 -0.14 4.16 -15.81
CA MET A 118 -1.01 2.98 -15.76
C MET A 118 -0.24 1.70 -15.44
N ASP A 119 0.99 1.56 -15.93
CA ASP A 119 1.87 0.43 -15.61
C ASP A 119 2.27 0.40 -14.14
N LEU A 120 2.65 1.56 -13.60
CA LEU A 120 3.00 1.74 -12.21
C LEU A 120 1.80 1.50 -11.30
N LEU A 121 0.61 1.96 -11.69
CA LEU A 121 -0.62 1.77 -10.93
C LEU A 121 -1.02 0.29 -10.86
N ALA A 122 -0.97 -0.41 -11.99
CA ALA A 122 -1.28 -1.84 -12.04
C ALA A 122 -0.29 -2.66 -11.20
N LYS A 123 1.03 -2.36 -11.25
CA LYS A 123 1.97 -3.06 -10.36
C LYS A 123 1.74 -2.73 -8.89
N SER A 124 1.39 -1.48 -8.59
CA SER A 124 1.06 -1.04 -7.24
C SER A 124 -0.16 -1.78 -6.69
N LEU A 125 -1.16 -2.08 -7.53
CA LEU A 125 -2.32 -2.90 -7.15
C LEU A 125 -1.93 -4.36 -6.83
N GLU A 126 -1.05 -4.97 -7.61
CA GLU A 126 -0.52 -6.31 -7.30
C GLU A 126 0.23 -6.31 -5.97
N GLN A 127 1.09 -5.32 -5.75
CA GLN A 127 1.86 -5.20 -4.50
C GLN A 127 0.96 -4.89 -3.30
N ALA A 128 0.01 -3.96 -3.43
CA ALA A 128 -0.97 -3.66 -2.40
C ALA A 128 -1.76 -4.91 -2.00
N SER A 129 -2.06 -5.78 -2.97
CA SER A 129 -2.74 -7.04 -2.68
C SER A 129 -1.90 -8.00 -1.83
N VAL A 130 -0.61 -8.13 -2.14
CA VAL A 130 0.32 -8.94 -1.34
C VAL A 130 0.48 -8.35 0.06
N ILE A 131 0.69 -7.04 0.16
CA ILE A 131 0.88 -6.33 1.43
C ILE A 131 -0.35 -6.49 2.33
N LEU A 132 -1.54 -6.27 1.77
CA LEU A 132 -2.81 -6.43 2.49
C LEU A 132 -2.99 -7.88 2.97
N THR A 133 -2.58 -8.86 2.17
CA THR A 133 -2.67 -10.28 2.54
C THR A 133 -1.73 -10.63 3.69
N VAL A 134 -0.47 -10.17 3.62
CA VAL A 134 0.51 -10.36 4.69
C VAL A 134 0.05 -9.65 5.97
N LEU A 135 -0.49 -8.43 5.84
CA LEU A 135 -1.07 -7.67 6.93
C LEU A 135 -2.21 -8.45 7.60
N LEU A 136 -3.19 -8.90 6.84
CA LEU A 136 -4.33 -9.65 7.35
C LEU A 136 -3.91 -11.00 7.96
N ALA A 137 -2.97 -11.70 7.34
CA ALA A 137 -2.42 -12.94 7.88
C ALA A 137 -1.73 -12.70 9.24
N ALA A 138 -0.89 -11.67 9.34
CA ALA A 138 -0.25 -11.29 10.60
C ALA A 138 -1.28 -10.93 11.68
N CYS A 139 -2.33 -10.17 11.35
CA CYS A 139 -3.42 -9.86 12.28
C CYS A 139 -4.09 -11.14 12.81
N VAL A 140 -4.35 -12.11 11.93
CA VAL A 140 -4.95 -13.41 12.26
C VAL A 140 -4.03 -14.26 13.15
N THR A 141 -2.70 -14.12 13.06
CA THR A 141 -1.75 -14.84 13.92
C THR A 141 -1.52 -14.15 15.27
N ILE A 142 -1.37 -12.83 15.26
CA ILE A 142 -0.90 -12.06 16.42
C ILE A 142 -1.97 -11.95 17.48
N TYR A 143 -3.24 -11.78 17.08
CA TYR A 143 -4.31 -11.68 18.06
C TYR A 143 -4.48 -12.99 18.87
N PRO A 144 -4.55 -14.19 18.27
CA PRO A 144 -4.58 -15.44 19.02
C PRO A 144 -3.31 -15.70 19.81
N ALA A 145 -2.13 -15.35 19.28
CA ALA A 145 -0.87 -15.48 20.02
C ALA A 145 -0.89 -14.59 21.28
N ALA A 146 -1.36 -13.35 21.17
CA ALA A 146 -1.52 -12.44 22.30
C ALA A 146 -2.53 -12.99 23.33
N LYS A 147 -3.62 -13.61 22.86
CA LYS A 147 -4.59 -14.30 23.72
C LYS A 147 -4.02 -15.55 24.40
N GLY A 148 -3.21 -16.33 23.70
CA GLY A 148 -2.47 -17.47 24.27
C GLY A 148 -1.48 -17.05 25.36
N LEU A 149 -0.98 -15.81 25.29
CA LEU A 149 -0.17 -15.16 26.33
C LEU A 149 -1.02 -14.47 27.42
N MET A 150 -2.34 -14.70 27.45
CA MET A 150 -3.29 -14.09 28.40
C MET A 150 -3.26 -12.56 28.42
N LEU A 151 -2.83 -11.91 27.34
CA LEU A 151 -2.79 -10.45 27.28
C LEU A 151 -4.21 -9.86 27.31
N PRO A 152 -4.43 -8.74 28.03
CA PRO A 152 -5.66 -7.97 27.95
C PRO A 152 -5.94 -7.54 26.51
N ASP A 153 -7.23 -7.49 26.12
CA ASP A 153 -7.66 -7.17 24.75
C ASP A 153 -7.03 -5.88 24.21
N PHE A 154 -6.94 -4.86 25.06
CA PHE A 154 -6.32 -3.60 24.71
C PHE A 154 -4.88 -3.80 24.17
N TRP A 155 -4.05 -4.58 24.86
CA TRP A 155 -2.67 -4.83 24.45
C TRP A 155 -2.56 -5.74 23.22
N ALA A 156 -3.45 -6.72 23.10
CA ALA A 156 -3.54 -7.55 21.89
C ALA A 156 -3.86 -6.69 20.65
N TRP A 157 -4.79 -5.74 20.75
CA TRP A 157 -5.11 -4.80 19.68
C TRP A 157 -3.97 -3.82 19.38
N VAL A 158 -3.26 -3.34 20.41
CA VAL A 158 -2.06 -2.50 20.23
C VAL A 158 -0.98 -3.24 19.45
N LEU A 159 -0.73 -4.53 19.76
CA LEU A 159 0.22 -5.36 19.01
C LEU A 159 -0.22 -5.58 17.56
N VAL A 160 -1.49 -5.90 17.33
CA VAL A 160 -2.05 -6.04 15.98
C VAL A 160 -1.89 -4.73 15.18
N GLY A 161 -2.24 -3.59 15.78
CA GLY A 161 -2.10 -2.28 15.16
C GLY A 161 -0.65 -1.90 14.89
N GLY A 162 0.24 -2.13 15.84
CA GLY A 162 1.68 -1.86 15.72
C GLY A 162 2.33 -2.70 14.62
N THR A 163 2.05 -4.01 14.60
CA THR A 163 2.53 -4.88 13.52
C THR A 163 1.92 -4.48 12.17
N GLY A 164 0.68 -4.02 12.15
CA GLY A 164 0.08 -3.54 10.91
C GLY A 164 0.76 -2.30 10.34
N ILE A 165 1.08 -1.34 11.20
CA ILE A 165 1.90 -0.17 10.84
C ILE A 165 3.28 -0.64 10.35
N ASN A 166 3.92 -1.59 11.03
CA ASN A 166 5.25 -2.06 10.65
C ASN A 166 5.26 -2.76 9.29
N ILE A 167 4.29 -3.62 9.01
CA ILE A 167 4.14 -4.27 7.70
C ILE A 167 3.92 -3.22 6.62
N TYR A 168 3.07 -2.21 6.85
CA TYR A 168 2.85 -1.12 5.90
C TYR A 168 4.14 -0.34 5.61
N LEU A 169 4.85 0.10 6.65
CA LEU A 169 6.08 0.88 6.52
C LEU A 169 7.21 0.07 5.84
N LEU A 170 7.40 -1.18 6.23
CA LEU A 170 8.38 -2.08 5.62
C LEU A 170 8.05 -2.33 4.14
N SER A 171 6.76 -2.49 3.84
CA SER A 171 6.29 -2.67 2.47
C SER A 171 6.55 -1.45 1.60
N LEU A 172 6.35 -0.23 2.12
CA LEU A 172 6.74 0.99 1.40
C LEU A 172 8.24 1.00 1.04
N VAL A 173 9.11 0.60 1.98
CA VAL A 173 10.56 0.52 1.71
C VAL A 173 10.87 -0.51 0.63
N ILE A 174 10.32 -1.73 0.75
CA ILE A 174 10.55 -2.82 -0.22
C ILE A 174 10.02 -2.43 -1.60
N VAL A 175 8.83 -1.85 -1.67
CA VAL A 175 8.20 -1.41 -2.91
C VAL A 175 9.00 -0.30 -3.56
N SER A 176 9.44 0.71 -2.82
CA SER A 176 10.20 1.83 -3.36
C SER A 176 11.63 1.46 -3.78
N LEU A 177 12.28 0.54 -3.07
CA LEU A 177 13.65 0.08 -3.38
C LEU A 177 13.69 -1.10 -4.36
N GLY A 178 12.54 -1.71 -4.65
CA GLY A 178 12.43 -2.86 -5.55
C GLY A 178 12.91 -2.55 -6.97
N LYS A 179 13.61 -3.51 -7.60
CA LYS A 179 14.20 -3.38 -8.94
C LYS A 179 13.21 -2.86 -10.00
N PHE A 180 11.98 -3.40 -10.00
CA PHE A 180 10.93 -2.99 -10.93
C PHE A 180 10.53 -1.51 -10.77
N ASN A 181 10.32 -1.08 -9.53
CA ASN A 181 9.93 0.30 -9.25
C ASN A 181 11.08 1.26 -9.51
N ARG A 182 12.33 0.91 -9.18
CA ARG A 182 13.49 1.72 -9.55
C ARG A 182 13.55 1.98 -11.06
N GLU A 183 13.40 0.93 -11.86
CA GLU A 183 13.44 1.06 -13.32
C GLU A 183 12.28 1.88 -13.89
N HIS A 184 11.06 1.71 -13.35
CA HIS A 184 9.90 2.52 -13.75
C HIS A 184 10.02 3.98 -13.29
N LEU A 185 10.48 4.20 -12.06
CA LEU A 185 10.68 5.54 -11.51
C LEU A 185 11.74 6.30 -12.31
N SER A 186 12.85 5.66 -12.71
CA SER A 186 13.88 6.30 -13.55
C SER A 186 13.38 6.64 -14.96
N LYS A 187 12.39 5.89 -15.46
CA LYS A 187 11.77 6.15 -16.76
C LYS A 187 10.69 7.24 -16.68
N THR A 188 10.07 7.45 -15.51
CA THR A 188 8.89 8.31 -15.34
C THR A 188 9.23 9.68 -14.74
N PHE A 189 10.16 9.75 -13.79
CA PHE A 189 10.49 10.94 -13.03
C PHE A 189 11.83 11.55 -13.43
N ILE A 190 11.98 12.85 -13.17
CA ILE A 190 13.28 13.53 -13.22
C ILE A 190 14.26 12.95 -12.20
N VAL A 191 15.55 13.14 -12.44
CA VAL A 191 16.65 12.50 -11.68
C VAL A 191 16.55 12.81 -10.18
N GLU A 192 16.21 14.04 -9.81
CA GLU A 192 16.07 14.47 -8.42
C GLU A 192 14.95 13.70 -7.69
N GLU A 193 13.77 13.58 -8.30
CA GLU A 193 12.64 12.86 -7.70
C GLU A 193 12.87 11.34 -7.73
N TYR A 194 13.53 10.81 -8.75
CA TYR A 194 13.99 9.42 -8.75
C TYR A 194 14.91 9.10 -7.55
N HIS A 195 15.92 9.93 -7.28
CA HIS A 195 16.79 9.76 -6.11
C HIS A 195 16.02 9.90 -4.79
N ARG A 196 15.01 10.77 -4.75
CA ARG A 196 14.13 10.92 -3.58
C ARG A 196 13.40 9.62 -3.23
N TYR A 197 12.81 8.93 -4.20
CA TYR A 197 12.06 7.69 -3.94
C TYR A 197 12.94 6.44 -3.82
N THR A 198 14.22 6.49 -4.20
CA THR A 198 15.07 5.30 -4.26
C THR A 198 16.27 5.33 -3.31
N SER A 199 16.53 6.46 -2.65
CA SER A 199 17.61 6.58 -1.66
C SER A 199 17.19 6.05 -0.30
N LEU A 200 17.98 5.13 0.25
CA LEU A 200 17.77 4.55 1.58
C LEU A 200 17.82 5.60 2.69
N ASP A 201 18.57 6.69 2.49
CA ASP A 201 18.66 7.80 3.43
C ASP A 201 17.31 8.46 3.72
N ASN A 202 16.41 8.48 2.74
CA ASN A 202 15.06 9.00 2.90
C ASN A 202 14.15 8.09 3.72
N TYR A 203 14.53 6.82 3.88
CA TYR A 203 13.82 5.83 4.69
C TYR A 203 14.43 5.63 6.08
N LYS A 204 15.59 6.24 6.39
CA LYS A 204 16.25 6.11 7.71
C LYS A 204 15.30 6.43 8.86
N LYS A 205 14.60 7.57 8.80
CA LYS A 205 13.63 7.96 9.84
C LYS A 205 12.48 6.95 9.96
N LEU A 206 12.01 6.41 8.84
CA LEU A 206 10.97 5.38 8.79
C LEU A 206 11.43 4.09 9.47
N LEU A 207 12.65 3.64 9.15
CA LEU A 207 13.28 2.45 9.72
C LEU A 207 13.58 2.61 11.21
N THR A 208 13.96 3.82 11.65
CA THR A 208 14.12 4.12 13.09
C THR A 208 12.78 4.05 13.82
N ILE A 209 11.71 4.60 13.25
CA ILE A 209 10.36 4.49 13.84
C ILE A 209 9.92 3.04 13.94
N LEU A 210 10.11 2.25 12.87
CA LEU A 210 9.89 0.80 12.85
C LEU A 210 10.59 0.10 14.02
N GLY A 211 11.90 0.34 14.17
CA GLY A 211 12.69 -0.24 15.24
C GLY A 211 12.22 0.16 16.65
N ILE A 212 11.75 1.40 16.84
CA ILE A 212 11.20 1.85 18.12
C ILE A 212 9.87 1.15 18.42
N VAL A 213 8.97 1.04 17.44
CA VAL A 213 7.67 0.35 17.61
C VAL A 213 7.89 -1.12 17.97
N ASP A 214 8.80 -1.81 17.29
CA ASP A 214 9.15 -3.19 17.60
C ASP A 214 9.79 -3.32 19.00
N LEU A 215 10.69 -2.41 19.38
CA LEU A 215 11.32 -2.42 20.71
C LEU A 215 10.28 -2.23 21.83
N VAL A 216 9.32 -1.32 21.64
CA VAL A 216 8.22 -1.10 22.59
C VAL A 216 7.35 -2.36 22.69
N GLY A 217 7.05 -3.01 21.57
CA GLY A 217 6.33 -4.29 21.54
C GLY A 217 7.05 -5.37 22.36
N ILE A 218 8.36 -5.51 22.19
CA ILE A 218 9.19 -6.45 22.97
C ILE A 218 9.18 -6.10 24.46
N ILE A 219 9.33 -4.81 24.82
CA ILE A 219 9.34 -4.37 26.23
C ILE A 219 8.00 -4.69 26.90
N ILE A 220 6.87 -4.45 26.24
CA ILE A 220 5.54 -4.79 26.76
C ILE A 220 5.44 -6.30 26.98
N LEU A 221 5.93 -7.10 26.03
CA LEU A 221 5.86 -8.56 26.09
C LEU A 221 6.74 -9.14 27.22
N VAL A 222 7.91 -8.56 27.45
CA VAL A 222 8.80 -8.92 28.57
C VAL A 222 8.22 -8.46 29.92
N ALA A 223 7.68 -7.24 29.98
CA ALA A 223 7.09 -6.69 31.22
C ALA A 223 5.86 -7.47 31.68
N THR A 224 5.03 -7.94 30.74
CA THR A 224 3.86 -8.78 31.04
C THR A 224 4.27 -10.16 31.54
N GLN A 225 5.28 -10.80 30.96
CA GLN A 225 5.80 -12.08 31.48
C GLN A 225 6.48 -11.97 32.85
N LEU A 226 7.19 -10.87 33.13
CA LEU A 226 7.86 -10.66 34.41
C LEU A 226 6.91 -10.27 35.55
N SER A 227 5.73 -9.73 35.24
CA SER A 227 4.74 -9.31 36.24
C SER A 227 3.83 -10.46 36.71
N GLY A 228 3.93 -11.65 36.12
CA GLY A 228 3.17 -12.84 36.55
C GLY A 228 1.65 -12.70 36.42
N LEU A 229 1.19 -11.85 35.48
CA LEU A 229 -0.19 -11.79 35.00
C LEU A 229 -0.43 -12.85 33.92
#